data_AF-A0A8T5M3W1-F1
#
_entry.id   AF-A0A8T5M3W1-F1
#
_cell.length_a   1.000
_cell.length_b   1.000
_cell.length_c   1.000
_cell.angle_alpha   90.00
_cell.angle_beta   90.00
_cell.angle_gamma   90.00
#
_symmetry.space_group_name_H-M   'P 1'
#
loop_
_entity.id
_entity.type
_entity.pdbx_description
1 polymer ?
#
loop_
_entity_poly.entity_id
_entity_poly.type
_entity_poly.pdbx_seq_one_letter_code
_entity_poly.pdbx_strand_id
1 'polypeptide(L)'
;MNKFWEKVEHYNAKLIPFAVVALLLIILFELFLHIENHIIELIVHIIDYLVITIFIIDLVFLAIKSKGARFFFKHYWLDIVAIFPFIIFFNIISYTYRTIIAAERFVLGQSILHESLEASKFFKLFSQGGSKLAKVLKIAARIIRIITKTRLFTKIEHHKKRHQHLNKSKIKKSRKSKTKRKKR
;
A
#
# COMPACT_ATOMS: atom_id res chain seq x y z
N MET A 1 2.93 19.86 14.30
CA MET A 1 1.80 18.90 14.39
C MET A 1 1.35 18.84 15.83
N ASN A 2 0.05 18.72 16.11
CA ASN A 2 -0.42 18.55 17.48
C ASN A 2 0.22 17.30 18.11
N LYS A 3 0.58 17.35 19.41
CA LYS A 3 1.28 16.27 20.14
C LYS A 3 0.62 14.90 19.99
N PHE A 4 -0.71 14.88 19.81
CA PHE A 4 -1.47 13.66 19.55
C PHE A 4 -1.07 12.96 18.26
N TRP A 5 -0.88 13.70 17.16
CA TRP A 5 -0.54 13.15 15.85
C TRP A 5 0.87 12.56 15.82
N GLU A 6 1.83 13.17 16.54
CA GLU A 6 3.17 12.60 16.68
C GLU A 6 3.16 11.29 17.47
N LYS A 7 2.27 11.18 18.46
CA LYS A 7 2.12 9.97 19.27
C LYS A 7 1.50 8.84 18.43
N VAL A 8 0.45 9.14 17.68
CA VAL A 8 -0.19 8.18 16.74
C VAL A 8 0.81 7.73 15.67
N GLU A 9 1.59 8.65 15.11
CA GLU A 9 2.64 8.31 14.15
C GLU A 9 3.68 7.34 14.75
N HIS A 10 4.13 7.59 15.98
CA HIS A 10 5.12 6.73 16.62
C HIS A 10 4.60 5.31 16.87
N TYR A 11 3.35 5.18 17.33
CA TYR A 11 2.72 3.87 17.49
C TYR A 11 2.51 3.18 16.14
N ASN A 12 2.02 3.91 15.14
CA ASN A 12 1.78 3.35 13.81
C ASN A 12 3.09 2.85 13.19
N ALA A 13 4.16 3.65 13.23
CA ALA A 13 5.48 3.27 12.72
C ALA A 13 6.04 2.00 13.38
N LYS A 14 5.71 1.76 14.66
CA LYS A 14 6.07 0.52 15.37
C LYS A 14 5.21 -0.67 14.93
N LEU A 15 3.98 -0.44 14.48
CA LEU A 15 3.05 -1.48 14.01
C LEU A 15 3.31 -1.91 12.56
N ILE A 16 3.90 -1.06 11.71
CA ILE A 16 4.22 -1.40 10.32
C ILE A 16 5.02 -2.72 10.19
N PRO A 17 6.12 -2.97 10.94
CA PRO A 17 6.87 -4.21 10.77
C PRO A 17 6.04 -5.44 11.16
N PHE A 18 5.22 -5.34 12.21
CA PHE A 18 4.30 -6.41 12.60
C PHE A 18 3.23 -6.64 11.51
N ALA A 19 2.71 -5.57 10.91
CA ALA A 19 1.74 -5.65 9.83
C ALA A 19 2.34 -6.33 8.59
N VAL A 20 3.59 -6.03 8.21
CA VAL A 20 4.29 -6.70 7.11
C VAL A 20 4.52 -8.18 7.39
N VAL A 21 4.93 -8.54 8.62
CA VAL A 21 5.11 -9.94 9.03
C VAL A 21 3.78 -10.69 9.03
N ALA A 22 2.71 -10.09 9.57
CA ALA A 22 1.36 -10.67 9.52
C ALA A 22 0.91 -10.92 8.08
N LEU A 23 1.18 -9.98 7.17
CA LEU A 23 0.87 -10.10 5.75
C LEU A 23 1.65 -11.26 5.11
N LEU A 24 2.94 -11.39 5.44
CA LEU A 24 3.78 -12.49 4.96
C LEU A 24 3.25 -13.85 5.45
N LEU A 25 2.89 -13.94 6.74
CA LEU A 25 2.27 -15.15 7.29
C LEU A 25 0.97 -15.48 6.56
N ILE A 26 0.10 -14.49 6.34
CA ILE A 26 -1.16 -14.70 5.59
C ILE A 26 -0.90 -15.26 4.19
N ILE A 27 0.12 -14.75 3.47
CA ILE A 27 0.48 -15.28 2.14
C ILE A 27 0.95 -16.74 2.25
N LEU A 28 1.80 -17.07 3.24
CA LEU A 28 2.25 -18.43 3.45
C LEU A 28 1.07 -19.36 3.79
N PHE A 29 0.18 -18.93 4.68
CA PHE A 29 -1.02 -19.69 5.02
C PHE A 29 -1.89 -19.94 3.80
N GLU A 30 -2.16 -18.94 2.96
CA GLU A 30 -3.02 -19.10 1.78
C GLU A 30 -2.37 -19.94 0.66
N LEU A 31 -1.03 -19.97 0.58
CA LEU A 31 -0.30 -20.73 -0.45
C LEU A 31 -0.10 -22.20 -0.06
N PHE A 32 0.13 -22.49 1.21
CA PHE A 32 0.39 -23.84 1.71
C PHE A 32 -0.85 -24.56 2.22
N LEU A 33 -1.79 -23.85 2.84
CA LEU A 33 -3.04 -24.42 3.33
C LEU A 33 -4.14 -23.97 2.38
N HIS A 34 -4.58 -24.89 1.52
CA HIS A 34 -5.82 -24.71 0.77
C HIS A 34 -6.98 -24.67 1.76
N ILE A 35 -7.23 -23.48 2.31
CA ILE A 35 -8.27 -23.24 3.30
C ILE A 35 -9.62 -23.36 2.59
N GLU A 36 -10.27 -24.51 2.75
CA GLU A 36 -11.67 -24.73 2.33
C GLU A 36 -12.66 -24.29 3.42
N ASN A 37 -12.17 -23.92 4.60
CA ASN A 37 -13.02 -23.51 5.72
C ASN A 37 -13.33 -22.00 5.67
N HIS A 38 -14.58 -21.65 5.43
CA HIS A 38 -15.07 -20.28 5.35
C HIS A 38 -14.76 -19.42 6.59
N ILE A 39 -14.66 -20.01 7.79
CA ILE A 39 -14.36 -19.25 9.01
C ILE A 39 -12.92 -18.72 8.97
N ILE A 40 -11.98 -19.54 8.52
CA ILE A 40 -10.57 -19.16 8.42
C ILE A 40 -10.38 -18.12 7.30
N GLU A 41 -11.08 -18.28 6.18
CA GLU A 41 -11.09 -17.28 5.09
C GLU A 41 -11.58 -15.91 5.58
N LEU A 42 -12.65 -15.89 6.38
CA LEU A 42 -13.18 -14.65 6.97
C LEU A 42 -12.15 -14.00 7.92
N ILE A 43 -11.53 -14.78 8.80
CA ILE A 43 -10.49 -14.28 9.72
C ILE A 43 -9.32 -13.69 8.94
N VAL A 44 -8.84 -14.38 7.90
CA VAL A 44 -7.77 -13.88 7.02
C VAL A 44 -8.18 -12.55 6.38
N HIS A 45 -9.42 -12.42 5.91
CA HIS A 45 -9.92 -11.18 5.35
C HIS A 45 -10.00 -10.04 6.37
N ILE A 46 -10.45 -10.30 7.59
CA ILE A 46 -10.47 -9.30 8.66
C ILE A 46 -9.06 -8.81 8.97
N ILE A 47 -8.10 -9.71 9.09
CA ILE A 47 -6.69 -9.35 9.35
C ILE A 47 -6.11 -8.54 8.17
N ASP A 48 -6.39 -8.93 6.93
CA ASP A 48 -5.93 -8.20 5.74
C ASP A 48 -6.49 -6.77 5.72
N TYR A 49 -7.76 -6.56 6.05
CA TYR A 49 -8.35 -5.22 6.19
C TYR A 49 -7.73 -4.39 7.32
N LEU A 50 -7.41 -5.02 8.45
CA LEU A 50 -6.71 -4.35 9.55
C LEU A 50 -5.32 -3.88 9.09
N VAL A 51 -4.57 -4.75 8.40
CA VAL A 51 -3.25 -4.43 7.83
C VAL A 51 -3.33 -3.30 6.80
N ILE A 52 -4.32 -3.34 5.89
CA ILE A 52 -4.57 -2.27 4.92
C ILE A 52 -4.85 -0.95 5.64
N THR A 53 -5.63 -0.96 6.71
CA THR A 53 -5.96 0.25 7.49
C THR A 53 -4.70 0.88 8.11
N ILE A 54 -3.81 0.07 8.69
CA ILE A 54 -2.51 0.53 9.22
C ILE A 54 -1.68 1.18 8.11
N PHE A 55 -1.68 0.59 6.91
CA PHE A 55 -0.95 1.14 5.76
C PHE A 55 -1.58 2.43 5.21
N ILE A 56 -2.91 2.54 5.17
CA ILE A 56 -3.61 3.78 4.80
C ILE A 56 -3.20 4.91 5.75
N ILE A 57 -3.26 4.66 7.05
CA ILE A 57 -2.89 5.66 8.07
C ILE A 57 -1.44 6.11 7.86
N ASP A 58 -0.52 5.17 7.65
CA ASP A 58 0.89 5.50 7.35
C ASP A 58 1.05 6.34 6.09
N LEU A 59 0.35 5.97 5.01
CA LEU A 59 0.38 6.71 3.76
C LEU A 59 -0.17 8.13 3.90
N VAL A 60 -1.23 8.32 4.70
CA VAL A 60 -1.79 9.63 5.01
C VAL A 60 -0.78 10.50 5.75
N PHE A 61 -0.08 9.97 6.76
CA PHE A 61 0.99 10.70 7.44
C PHE A 61 2.12 11.11 6.48
N LEU A 62 2.47 10.22 5.56
CA LEU A 62 3.48 10.46 4.54
C LEU A 62 3.04 11.53 3.54
N ALA A 63 1.75 11.55 3.19
CA ALA A 63 1.13 12.56 2.35
C ALA A 63 1.13 13.94 3.02
N ILE A 64 0.77 14.02 4.30
CA ILE A 64 0.76 15.27 5.08
C ILE A 64 2.18 15.84 5.23
N LYS A 65 3.20 14.98 5.36
CA LYS A 65 4.61 15.42 5.46
C LYS A 65 5.26 15.75 4.13
N SER A 66 4.66 15.33 3.01
CA SER A 66 5.17 15.61 1.68
C SER A 66 5.05 17.10 1.35
N LYS A 67 6.11 17.67 0.75
CA LYS A 67 6.13 19.08 0.34
C LYS A 67 5.22 19.41 -0.85
N GLY A 68 4.52 18.42 -1.42
CA GLY A 68 3.53 18.63 -2.47
C GLY A 68 3.02 17.32 -3.09
N ALA A 69 1.82 17.38 -3.68
CA ALA A 69 1.15 16.21 -4.26
C ALA A 69 1.98 15.58 -5.40
N ARG A 70 2.58 16.39 -6.29
CA ARG A 70 3.38 15.90 -7.42
C ARG A 70 4.61 15.11 -6.97
N PHE A 71 5.27 15.57 -5.91
CA PHE A 71 6.40 14.86 -5.30
C PHE A 71 5.92 13.56 -4.63
N PHE A 72 4.77 13.63 -3.96
CA PHE A 72 4.19 12.47 -3.29
C PHE A 72 3.88 11.34 -4.28
N PHE A 73 3.15 11.62 -5.36
CA PHE A 73 2.84 10.61 -6.37
C PHE A 73 4.10 10.07 -7.04
N LYS A 74 5.11 10.89 -7.35
CA LYS A 74 6.34 10.40 -7.99
C LYS A 74 7.17 9.48 -7.09
N HIS A 75 7.23 9.77 -5.80
CA HIS A 75 8.12 9.05 -4.86
C HIS A 75 7.43 7.90 -4.13
N TYR A 76 6.11 7.95 -3.95
CA TYR A 76 5.31 7.00 -3.18
C TYR A 76 4.23 6.30 -4.03
N TRP A 77 4.38 6.29 -5.37
CA TRP A 77 3.43 5.61 -6.26
C TRP A 77 3.24 4.13 -5.90
N LEU A 78 4.32 3.44 -5.52
CA LEU A 78 4.26 2.04 -5.11
C LEU A 78 3.44 1.85 -3.84
N ASP A 79 3.51 2.78 -2.89
CA ASP A 79 2.73 2.70 -1.65
C ASP A 79 1.24 2.91 -1.90
N ILE A 80 0.92 3.82 -2.82
CA ILE A 80 -0.45 4.06 -3.27
C ILE A 80 -1.00 2.81 -3.94
N VAL A 81 -0.26 2.22 -4.88
CA VAL A 81 -0.60 0.97 -5.56
C VAL A 81 -0.78 -0.16 -4.54
N ALA A 82 0.10 -0.26 -3.55
CA ALA A 82 0.05 -1.30 -2.52
C ALA A 82 -1.23 -1.26 -1.68
N ILE A 83 -1.76 -0.06 -1.40
CA ILE A 83 -2.97 0.12 -0.58
C ILE A 83 -4.26 0.05 -1.43
N PHE A 84 -4.12 0.19 -2.75
CA PHE A 84 -5.25 0.30 -3.65
C PHE A 84 -6.12 -0.99 -3.64
N PRO A 85 -7.45 -0.87 -3.44
CA PRO A 85 -8.35 -2.01 -3.46
C PRO A 85 -8.65 -2.44 -4.90
N PHE A 86 -7.66 -3.04 -5.57
CA PHE A 86 -7.74 -3.44 -6.98
C PHE A 86 -9.00 -4.22 -7.33
N ILE A 87 -9.45 -5.11 -6.45
CA ILE A 87 -10.65 -5.92 -6.65
C ILE A 87 -11.89 -5.04 -6.82
N ILE A 88 -12.07 -4.04 -5.96
CA ILE A 88 -13.21 -3.13 -6.03
C ILE A 88 -13.12 -2.29 -7.31
N PHE A 89 -11.94 -1.79 -7.64
CA PHE A 89 -11.71 -1.01 -8.86
C PHE A 89 -11.98 -1.82 -10.13
N PHE A 90 -11.46 -3.04 -10.24
CA PHE A 90 -11.70 -3.91 -11.40
C PHE A 90 -13.16 -4.37 -11.47
N ASN A 91 -13.84 -4.55 -10.34
CA ASN A 91 -15.28 -4.86 -10.33
C ASN A 91 -16.09 -3.69 -10.89
N ILE A 92 -15.78 -2.45 -10.48
CA ILE A 92 -16.44 -1.24 -11.00
C ILE A 92 -16.18 -1.12 -12.50
N ILE A 93 -14.91 -1.22 -12.95
CA ILE A 93 -14.57 -1.18 -14.37
C ILE A 93 -15.33 -2.26 -15.14
N SER A 94 -15.33 -3.50 -14.66
CA SER A 94 -16.00 -4.62 -15.32
C SER A 94 -17.50 -4.38 -15.43
N TYR A 95 -18.12 -3.82 -14.39
CA TYR A 95 -19.53 -3.45 -14.40
C TYR A 95 -19.82 -2.35 -15.43
N THR A 96 -19.04 -1.27 -15.42
CA THR A 96 -19.15 -0.16 -16.37
C THR A 96 -18.89 -0.62 -17.81
N TYR A 97 -17.91 -1.49 -18.05
CA TYR A 97 -17.62 -2.02 -19.38
C TYR A 97 -18.77 -2.87 -19.91
N ARG A 98 -19.39 -3.69 -19.04
CA ARG A 98 -20.56 -4.50 -19.41
C ARG A 98 -21.76 -3.65 -19.77
N THR A 99 -22.01 -2.55 -19.05
CA THR A 99 -23.12 -1.65 -19.36
C THR A 99 -22.87 -0.88 -20.66
N ILE A 100 -21.64 -0.44 -20.91
CA ILE A 100 -21.25 0.23 -22.16
C ILE A 100 -21.38 -0.74 -23.34
N ILE A 101 -20.81 -1.95 -23.28
CA ILE A 101 -20.94 -2.94 -24.36
C ILE A 101 -22.40 -3.33 -24.60
N ALA A 102 -23.21 -3.45 -23.55
CA ALA A 102 -24.63 -3.74 -23.70
C ALA A 102 -25.40 -2.60 -24.40
N ALA A 103 -24.99 -1.35 -24.19
CA ALA A 103 -25.53 -0.18 -24.87
C ALA A 103 -25.01 -0.03 -26.31
N GLU A 104 -23.73 -0.32 -26.57
CA GLU A 104 -23.12 -0.26 -27.91
C GLU A 104 -23.68 -1.32 -28.87
N ARG A 105 -24.07 -2.50 -28.35
CA ARG A 105 -24.80 -3.53 -29.13
C ARG A 105 -26.08 -3.01 -29.77
N PHE A 106 -26.67 -1.91 -29.28
CA PHE A 106 -27.88 -1.30 -29.81
C PHE A 106 -27.63 -0.23 -30.89
N VAL A 107 -26.44 0.37 -30.99
CA VAL A 107 -26.22 1.59 -31.79
C VAL A 107 -25.12 1.47 -32.84
N LEU A 108 -24.07 0.66 -32.63
CA LEU A 108 -22.91 0.61 -33.54
C LEU A 108 -22.59 -0.85 -33.92
N GLY A 109 -23.01 -1.21 -35.14
CA GLY A 109 -22.92 -2.56 -35.68
C GLY A 109 -21.49 -3.09 -35.78
N GLN A 110 -21.33 -4.34 -35.31
CA GLN A 110 -20.40 -5.41 -35.70
C GLN A 110 -18.88 -5.15 -35.84
N SER A 111 -18.37 -3.96 -36.17
CA SER A 111 -16.93 -3.71 -36.36
C SER A 111 -16.17 -3.45 -35.07
N ILE A 112 -16.72 -2.65 -34.15
CA ILE A 112 -16.14 -2.40 -32.80
C ILE A 112 -16.25 -3.65 -31.91
N LEU A 113 -17.25 -4.49 -32.17
CA LEU A 113 -17.47 -5.73 -31.43
C LEU A 113 -16.35 -6.75 -31.62
N HIS A 114 -15.67 -6.80 -32.76
CA HIS A 114 -14.67 -7.85 -33.01
C HIS A 114 -13.34 -7.59 -32.28
N GLU A 115 -12.93 -6.33 -32.15
CA GLU A 115 -11.73 -5.91 -31.41
C GLU A 115 -12.00 -5.84 -29.89
N SER A 116 -13.20 -5.38 -29.49
CA SER A 116 -13.65 -5.46 -28.10
C SER A 116 -14.03 -6.88 -27.65
N LEU A 117 -14.22 -7.84 -28.57
CA LEU A 117 -14.45 -9.25 -28.24
C LEU A 117 -13.21 -9.92 -27.63
N GLU A 118 -12.00 -9.50 -27.99
CA GLU A 118 -10.78 -10.03 -27.40
C GLU A 118 -10.47 -9.38 -26.05
N ALA A 119 -10.60 -8.06 -25.94
CA ALA A 119 -10.52 -7.36 -24.66
C ALA A 119 -11.62 -7.83 -23.70
N SER A 120 -12.84 -8.03 -24.20
CA SER A 120 -13.94 -8.59 -23.42
C SER A 120 -13.73 -10.07 -23.14
N LYS A 121 -13.07 -10.89 -23.98
CA LYS A 121 -12.66 -12.27 -23.60
C LYS A 121 -11.66 -12.23 -22.44
N PHE A 122 -10.71 -11.30 -22.45
CA PHE A 122 -9.79 -11.07 -21.32
C PHE A 122 -10.55 -10.66 -20.05
N PHE A 123 -11.47 -9.69 -20.14
CA PHE A 123 -12.32 -9.25 -19.03
C PHE A 123 -13.38 -10.29 -18.60
N LYS A 124 -13.85 -11.12 -19.53
CA LYS A 124 -14.85 -12.17 -19.30
C LYS A 124 -14.18 -13.36 -18.63
N LEU A 125 -12.94 -13.71 -19.00
CA LEU A 125 -12.08 -14.62 -18.23
C LEU A 125 -11.77 -14.08 -16.83
N PHE A 126 -11.53 -12.77 -16.68
CA PHE A 126 -11.44 -12.09 -15.38
C PHE A 126 -12.72 -12.24 -14.54
N SER A 127 -13.90 -12.23 -15.17
CA SER A 127 -15.19 -12.31 -14.49
C SER A 127 -15.75 -13.74 -14.30
N GLN A 128 -15.34 -14.70 -15.13
CA GLN A 128 -15.90 -16.06 -15.20
C GLN A 128 -14.94 -17.10 -14.58
N GLY A 129 -13.63 -16.81 -14.48
CA GLY A 129 -12.62 -17.53 -13.70
C GLY A 129 -12.35 -16.94 -12.30
N GLY A 130 -13.36 -16.25 -11.74
CA GLY A 130 -13.21 -15.26 -10.67
C GLY A 130 -12.53 -15.72 -9.38
N SER A 131 -12.60 -16.99 -8.99
CA SER A 131 -11.98 -17.45 -7.73
C SER A 131 -10.46 -17.56 -7.83
N LYS A 132 -9.92 -18.11 -8.93
CA LYS A 132 -8.47 -18.32 -9.11
C LYS A 132 -7.75 -17.01 -9.45
N LEU A 133 -8.32 -16.19 -10.34
CA LEU A 133 -7.73 -14.90 -10.69
C LEU A 133 -7.82 -13.89 -9.55
N ALA A 134 -8.93 -13.85 -8.80
CA ALA A 134 -9.01 -12.98 -7.62
C ALA A 134 -8.00 -13.42 -6.55
N LYS A 135 -7.77 -14.73 -6.35
CA LYS A 135 -6.70 -15.24 -5.47
C LYS A 135 -5.33 -14.79 -5.96
N VAL A 136 -5.01 -14.94 -7.24
CA VAL A 136 -3.73 -14.49 -7.82
C VAL A 136 -3.53 -12.98 -7.65
N LEU A 137 -4.55 -12.17 -7.94
CA LEU A 137 -4.50 -10.71 -7.75
C LEU A 137 -4.37 -10.32 -6.28
N LYS A 138 -5.08 -11.00 -5.37
CA LYS A 138 -4.93 -10.82 -3.92
C LYS A 138 -3.49 -11.09 -3.50
N ILE A 139 -2.92 -12.23 -3.89
CA ILE A 139 -1.54 -12.62 -3.57
C ILE A 139 -0.55 -11.61 -4.17
N ALA A 140 -0.71 -11.23 -5.43
CA ALA A 140 0.15 -10.25 -6.10
C ALA A 140 0.14 -8.89 -5.38
N ALA A 141 -1.05 -8.37 -5.04
CA ALA A 141 -1.18 -7.13 -4.28
C ALA A 141 -0.48 -7.22 -2.91
N ARG A 142 -0.63 -8.36 -2.23
CA ARG A 142 0.03 -8.63 -0.95
C ARG A 142 1.56 -8.69 -1.06
N ILE A 143 2.11 -9.30 -2.10
CA ILE A 143 3.55 -9.32 -2.38
C ILE A 143 4.06 -7.90 -2.65
N ILE A 144 3.35 -7.12 -3.47
CA ILE A 144 3.70 -5.71 -3.77
C ILE A 144 3.75 -4.90 -2.48
N ARG A 145 2.80 -5.10 -1.54
CA ARG A 145 2.81 -4.44 -0.22
C ARG A 145 4.08 -4.75 0.57
N ILE A 146 4.47 -6.03 0.64
CA ILE A 146 5.68 -6.44 1.37
C ILE A 146 6.92 -5.77 0.75
N ILE A 147 7.08 -5.86 -0.57
CA ILE A 147 8.24 -5.27 -1.27
C ILE A 147 8.32 -3.76 -1.05
N THR A 148 7.18 -3.08 -1.14
CA THR A 148 7.12 -1.62 -1.04
C THR A 148 7.45 -1.14 0.37
N LYS A 149 6.85 -1.76 1.39
CA LYS A 149 7.11 -1.39 2.79
C LYS A 149 8.54 -1.71 3.20
N THR A 150 9.12 -2.82 2.76
CA THR A 150 10.53 -3.16 3.00
C THR A 150 11.48 -2.08 2.46
N ARG A 151 11.19 -1.51 1.27
CA ARG A 151 11.96 -0.38 0.72
C ARG A 151 11.76 0.94 1.47
N LEU A 152 10.59 1.17 2.08
CA LEU A 152 10.37 2.34 2.93
C LEU A 152 11.19 2.30 4.22
N PHE A 153 11.33 1.11 4.84
CA PHE A 153 12.11 0.95 6.07
C PHE A 153 13.57 1.37 5.91
N THR A 154 14.23 0.99 4.82
CA THR A 154 15.63 1.37 4.56
C THR A 154 15.81 2.87 4.38
N LYS A 155 14.79 3.56 3.83
CA LYS A 155 14.84 5.01 3.58
C LYS A 155 14.53 5.84 4.83
N ILE A 156 13.60 5.39 5.68
CA ILE A 156 13.23 6.08 6.93
C ILE A 156 14.37 5.99 7.97
N GLU A 157 15.07 4.85 8.05
CA GLU A 157 16.26 4.72 8.93
C GLU A 157 17.38 5.71 8.57
N HIS A 158 17.61 5.94 7.28
CA HIS A 158 18.61 6.91 6.83
C HIS A 158 18.24 8.35 7.20
N HIS A 159 16.95 8.70 7.20
CA HIS A 159 16.51 10.05 7.60
C HIS A 159 16.61 10.26 9.12
N LYS A 160 16.33 9.23 9.93
CA LYS A 160 16.43 9.29 11.40
C LYS A 160 17.89 9.41 11.87
N LYS A 161 18.84 8.71 11.22
CA LYS A 161 20.28 8.82 11.51
C LYS A 161 20.84 10.22 11.19
N ARG A 162 20.34 10.90 10.15
CA ARG A 162 20.80 12.25 9.75
C ARG A 162 20.42 13.32 10.78
N HIS A 163 19.22 13.24 11.37
CA HIS A 163 18.80 14.19 12.41
C HIS A 163 19.49 13.97 13.76
N GLN A 164 19.81 12.72 14.13
CA GLN A 164 20.59 12.46 15.35
C GLN A 164 22.03 12.97 15.27
N HIS A 165 22.68 12.90 14.10
CA HIS A 165 24.03 13.43 13.90
C HIS A 165 24.08 14.97 14.00
N LEU A 166 23.09 15.65 13.43
CA LEU A 166 22.98 17.11 13.51
C LEU A 166 22.78 17.59 14.96
N ASN A 167 21.96 16.88 15.75
CA ASN A 167 21.72 17.25 17.15
C ASN A 167 22.94 16.98 18.06
N LYS A 168 23.63 15.84 17.87
CA LYS A 168 24.91 15.55 18.56
C LYS A 168 26.01 16.56 18.22
N SER A 169 26.04 17.07 16.98
CA SER A 169 27.02 18.08 16.56
C SER A 169 26.79 19.45 17.21
N LYS A 170 25.53 19.87 17.38
CA LYS A 170 25.16 21.11 18.09
C LYS A 170 25.48 21.04 19.58
N ILE A 171 25.22 19.90 20.23
CA ILE A 171 25.54 19.68 21.66
C ILE A 171 27.06 19.68 21.90
N LYS A 172 27.87 19.10 20.99
CA LYS A 172 29.34 19.16 21.08
C LYS A 172 29.88 20.58 20.87
N LYS A 173 29.29 21.38 19.98
CA LYS A 173 29.68 22.80 19.77
C LYS A 173 29.36 23.68 20.98
N SER A 174 28.21 23.50 21.64
CA SER A 174 27.87 24.32 22.82
C SER A 174 28.71 23.97 24.06
N ARG A 175 29.17 22.71 24.19
CA ARG A 175 30.12 22.34 25.25
C ARG A 175 31.50 22.95 25.02
N LYS A 176 32.03 22.94 23.79
CA LYS A 176 33.33 23.56 23.47
C LYS A 176 33.36 25.08 23.66
N SER A 177 32.25 25.79 23.42
CA SER A 177 32.20 27.25 23.65
C SER A 177 32.18 27.61 25.14
N LYS A 178 31.52 26.80 25.99
CA LYS A 178 31.52 27.00 27.45
C LYS A 178 32.88 26.74 28.09
N THR A 179 33.66 25.78 27.59
CA THR A 179 35.02 25.51 28.13
C THR A 179 36.02 26.62 27.78
N LYS A 180 35.89 27.27 26.60
CA LYS A 180 36.75 28.41 26.22
C LYS A 180 36.48 29.68 27.03
N ARG A 181 35.25 29.88 27.50
CA ARG A 181 34.86 31.06 28.29
C ARG A 181 35.26 30.98 29.77
N LYS A 182 35.70 29.80 30.23
CA LYS A 182 36.16 29.55 31.61
C LYS A 182 37.70 29.59 31.77
N LYS A 183 38.42 29.82 30.65
CA LYS A 183 39.89 29.89 30.56
C LYS A 183 40.42 31.30 30.21
N ARG A 184 39.53 32.28 30.07
CA ARG A 184 39.81 33.72 30.08
C ARG A 184 39.24 34.26 31.38
#